data_AF-A0A1G9HKK0-F1
#
_entry.id   AF-A0A1G9HKK0-F1
#
_cell.length_a   1.000
_cell.length_b   1.000
_cell.length_c   1.000
_cell.angle_alpha   90.00
_cell.angle_beta   90.00
_cell.angle_gamma   90.00
#
_symmetry.space_group_name_H-M   'P 1'
#
loop_
_entity.id
_entity.type
_entity.pdbx_description
1 polymer ?
#
loop_
_entity_poly.entity_id
_entity_poly.type
_entity_poly.pdbx_seq_one_letter_code
_entity_poly.pdbx_strand_id
1 'polypeptide(L)'
;MSPSPDRSDILAFATESLRWQFEQLAWMEREGDLPRPELTVAYFFHVLTSTHAACIGDDSTGVDFEDRESLLHALAGLDRILRRLLREENDPCARHEKVVERLLILSENDPDVHAALNLFAIASLEDEERMCAPLRRFVIEVLRGERKPPSGRGARRIHPFRDLFICYVLDDLVWRWGLHPTRNDATEPGMSGCDIVAEAMRRLDRQPASYDAIKRIWLNMRV
;
A
#
# COMPACT_ATOMS: atom_id res chain seq x y z
N MET A 1 5.91 -15.45 -28.71
CA MET A 1 6.44 -15.52 -27.33
C MET A 1 7.05 -14.17 -27.03
N SER A 2 6.47 -13.40 -26.11
CA SER A 2 7.10 -12.16 -25.68
C SER A 2 8.41 -12.49 -24.97
N PRO A 3 9.49 -11.72 -25.18
CA PRO A 3 10.74 -11.96 -24.46
C PRO A 3 10.48 -11.88 -22.96
N SER A 4 11.12 -12.79 -22.20
CA SER A 4 11.12 -12.70 -20.74
C SER A 4 11.66 -11.32 -20.35
N PRO A 5 11.01 -10.60 -19.42
CA PRO A 5 11.52 -9.31 -18.92
C PRO A 5 12.96 -9.44 -18.44
N ASP A 6 13.80 -8.44 -18.75
CA ASP A 6 15.16 -8.44 -18.24
C ASP A 6 15.16 -8.17 -16.74
N ARG A 7 16.07 -8.82 -16.02
CA ARG A 7 16.24 -8.65 -14.59
C ARG A 7 16.49 -7.19 -14.23
N SER A 8 17.23 -6.48 -15.08
CA SER A 8 17.55 -5.07 -14.84
C SER A 8 16.29 -4.19 -14.81
N ASP A 9 15.33 -4.45 -15.70
CA ASP A 9 14.05 -3.73 -15.78
C ASP A 9 13.21 -3.98 -14.53
N ILE A 10 13.08 -5.23 -14.10
CA ILE A 10 12.28 -5.59 -12.92
C ILE A 10 12.87 -4.95 -11.65
N LEU A 11 14.20 -4.96 -11.53
CA LEU A 11 14.88 -4.35 -10.39
C LEU A 11 14.81 -2.82 -10.41
N ALA A 12 14.90 -2.20 -11.59
CA ALA A 12 14.71 -0.76 -11.76
C ALA A 12 13.31 -0.37 -11.29
N PHE A 13 12.27 -1.08 -11.77
CA PHE A 13 10.89 -0.86 -11.35
C PHE A 13 10.72 -0.97 -9.82
N ALA A 14 11.23 -2.04 -9.19
CA ALA A 14 11.09 -2.22 -7.75
C ALA A 14 11.82 -1.11 -6.97
N THR A 15 12.98 -0.68 -7.46
CA THR A 15 13.78 0.39 -6.85
C THR A 15 13.06 1.74 -6.94
N GLU A 16 12.50 2.08 -8.11
CA GLU A 16 11.77 3.34 -8.31
C GLU A 16 10.46 3.35 -7.51
N SER A 17 9.71 2.24 -7.50
CA SER A 17 8.47 2.11 -6.74
C SER A 17 8.70 2.33 -5.24
N LEU A 18 9.72 1.67 -4.68
CA LEU A 18 10.08 1.82 -3.26
C LEU A 18 10.61 3.22 -2.96
N ARG A 19 11.46 3.77 -3.84
CA ARG A 19 12.00 5.13 -3.67
C ARG A 19 10.87 6.13 -3.55
N TRP A 20 9.95 6.11 -4.52
CA TRP A 20 8.82 7.02 -4.56
C TRP A 20 7.99 6.89 -3.28
N GLN A 21 7.65 5.67 -2.86
CA GLN A 21 6.91 5.44 -1.60
C GLN A 21 7.64 5.98 -0.35
N PHE A 22 8.97 5.85 -0.27
CA PHE A 22 9.73 6.37 0.87
C PHE A 22 9.95 7.88 0.83
N GLU A 23 10.15 8.48 -0.34
CA GLU A 23 10.26 9.93 -0.50
C GLU A 23 8.98 10.61 -0.06
N GLN A 24 7.84 10.02 -0.42
CA GLN A 24 6.53 10.47 -0.01
C GLN A 24 6.34 10.37 1.50
N LEU A 25 6.67 9.23 2.11
CA LEU A 25 6.62 9.07 3.56
C LEU A 25 7.52 10.10 4.27
N ALA A 26 8.74 10.33 3.77
CA ALA A 26 9.67 11.30 4.33
C ALA A 26 9.19 12.75 4.16
N TRP A 27 8.52 13.06 3.06
CA TRP A 27 7.89 14.37 2.86
C TRP A 27 6.77 14.59 3.89
N MET A 28 5.90 13.60 4.09
CA MET A 28 4.83 13.65 5.11
C MET A 28 5.38 13.84 6.52
N GLU A 29 6.48 13.16 6.87
CA GLU A 29 7.16 13.33 8.15
C GLU A 29 7.71 14.74 8.37
N ARG A 30 8.22 15.39 7.31
CA ARG A 30 8.85 16.72 7.41
C ARG A 30 7.85 17.84 7.59
N GLU A 31 6.71 17.79 6.89
CA GLU A 31 5.72 18.87 6.92
C GLU A 31 4.96 18.94 8.26
N GLY A 32 5.20 18.04 9.21
CA GLY A 32 4.44 17.96 10.47
C GLY A 32 2.98 17.52 10.26
N ASP A 33 2.55 17.47 9.00
CA ASP A 33 1.38 16.80 8.46
C ASP A 33 1.69 15.32 8.20
N LEU A 34 2.33 14.63 9.16
CA LEU A 34 2.00 13.20 9.29
C LEU A 34 0.50 13.21 9.43
N PRO A 35 -0.25 12.62 8.48
CA PRO A 35 -1.66 12.60 8.64
C PRO A 35 -1.94 12.05 10.01
N ARG A 36 -2.85 12.71 10.70
CA ARG A 36 -3.72 11.92 11.57
C ARG A 36 -4.07 10.64 10.80
N PRO A 37 -4.12 9.46 11.45
CA PRO A 37 -4.25 8.17 10.78
C PRO A 37 -5.25 8.14 9.59
N GLU A 38 -6.26 9.01 9.66
CA GLU A 38 -7.09 9.57 8.59
C GLU A 38 -6.45 9.70 7.20
N LEU A 39 -5.50 10.62 6.97
CA LEU A 39 -5.00 10.88 5.60
C LEU A 39 -3.93 9.88 5.18
N THR A 40 -3.39 9.05 6.07
CA THR A 40 -2.43 8.02 5.67
C THR A 40 -3.13 6.90 4.91
N VAL A 41 -4.40 6.62 5.23
CA VAL A 41 -5.24 5.71 4.45
C VAL A 41 -5.65 6.35 3.13
N ALA A 42 -6.16 7.58 3.14
CA ALA A 42 -6.51 8.30 1.90
C ALA A 42 -5.31 8.44 0.94
N TYR A 43 -4.13 8.72 1.50
CA TYR A 43 -2.88 8.78 0.78
C TYR A 43 -2.43 7.40 0.28
N PHE A 44 -2.62 6.33 1.08
CA PHE A 44 -2.40 4.97 0.64
C PHE A 44 -3.28 4.62 -0.57
N PHE A 45 -4.56 5.00 -0.57
CA PHE A 45 -5.45 4.87 -1.72
C PHE A 45 -5.01 5.73 -2.92
N HIS A 46 -4.50 6.94 -2.68
CA HIS A 46 -3.96 7.82 -3.71
C HIS A 46 -2.67 7.25 -4.35
N VAL A 47 -1.75 6.70 -3.55
CA VAL A 47 -0.55 5.97 -3.99
C VAL A 47 -0.93 4.76 -4.83
N LEU A 48 -1.83 3.91 -4.30
CA LEU A 48 -2.28 2.68 -4.97
C LEU A 48 -2.84 2.92 -6.39
N THR A 49 -3.34 4.12 -6.65
CA THR A 49 -4.05 4.45 -7.89
C THR A 49 -3.27 5.37 -8.82
N SER A 50 -2.38 6.20 -8.27
CA SER A 50 -1.41 6.97 -9.05
C SER A 50 -0.29 6.10 -9.61
N THR A 51 0.19 5.11 -8.84
CA THR A 51 1.17 4.12 -9.34
C THR A 51 0.56 3.27 -10.47
N HIS A 52 -0.77 3.09 -10.49
CA HIS A 52 -1.48 2.44 -11.60
C HIS A 52 -1.58 3.34 -12.84
N ALA A 53 -1.94 4.62 -12.68
CA ALA A 53 -2.04 5.59 -13.78
C ALA A 53 -0.70 5.82 -14.51
N ALA A 54 0.39 5.98 -13.76
CA ALA A 54 1.74 6.14 -14.33
C ALA A 54 2.21 4.90 -15.12
N CYS A 55 1.71 3.71 -14.79
CA CYS A 55 2.08 2.46 -15.47
C CYS A 55 1.26 2.17 -16.73
N ILE A 56 0.20 2.94 -16.99
CA ILE A 56 -0.63 2.83 -18.20
C ILE A 56 -0.19 3.86 -19.28
N GLY A 57 0.80 4.71 -18.98
CA GLY A 57 1.37 5.66 -19.94
C GLY A 57 0.48 6.89 -20.20
N ASP A 58 -0.28 7.34 -19.21
CA ASP A 58 -1.05 8.58 -19.28
C ASP A 58 -0.22 9.75 -18.68
N ASP A 59 0.52 10.46 -19.54
CA ASP A 59 1.40 11.59 -19.21
C ASP A 59 0.66 12.90 -18.83
N SER A 60 -0.65 12.86 -18.57
CA SER A 60 -1.48 14.07 -18.50
C SER A 60 -1.50 14.82 -17.16
N THR A 61 -0.72 14.43 -16.15
CA THR A 61 -0.87 14.97 -14.78
C THR A 61 0.21 15.96 -14.34
N GLY A 62 0.80 16.74 -15.26
CA GLY A 62 1.81 17.78 -14.94
C GLY A 62 1.35 18.80 -13.88
N VAL A 63 1.46 18.41 -12.61
CA VAL A 63 1.03 19.15 -11.43
C VAL A 63 2.28 19.42 -10.60
N ASP A 64 2.55 20.70 -10.39
CA ASP A 64 3.62 21.20 -9.53
C ASP A 64 3.08 21.34 -8.10
N PHE A 65 3.81 20.84 -7.10
CA PHE A 65 3.31 20.58 -5.74
C PHE A 65 3.87 21.55 -4.68
N GLU A 66 4.03 22.83 -5.01
CA GLU A 66 4.60 23.81 -4.07
C GLU A 66 3.60 24.38 -3.03
N ASP A 67 2.29 24.11 -3.16
CA ASP A 67 1.26 24.69 -2.31
C ASP A 67 0.18 23.68 -1.85
N ARG A 68 -0.27 23.81 -0.59
CA ARG A 68 -1.28 22.98 0.08
C ARG A 68 -2.63 23.00 -0.65
N GLU A 69 -3.02 24.13 -1.22
CA GLU A 69 -4.25 24.27 -2.01
C GLU A 69 -4.14 23.49 -3.32
N SER A 70 -2.96 23.52 -3.96
CA SER A 70 -2.61 22.70 -5.12
C SER A 70 -2.58 21.20 -4.79
N LEU A 71 -2.12 20.79 -3.60
CA LEU A 71 -2.20 19.40 -3.13
C LEU A 71 -3.66 18.96 -2.92
N LEU A 72 -4.51 19.79 -2.30
CA LEU A 72 -5.93 19.50 -2.14
C LEU A 72 -6.68 19.47 -3.48
N HIS A 73 -6.33 20.35 -4.41
CA HIS A 73 -6.85 20.35 -5.78
C HIS A 73 -6.37 19.13 -6.58
N ALA A 74 -5.12 18.72 -6.40
CA ALA A 74 -4.57 17.51 -6.97
C ALA A 74 -5.25 16.28 -6.39
N LEU A 75 -5.42 16.19 -5.06
CA LEU A 75 -6.16 15.12 -4.39
C LEU A 75 -7.62 15.06 -4.84
N ALA A 76 -8.29 16.20 -5.05
CA ALA A 76 -9.65 16.26 -5.61
C ALA A 76 -9.73 15.93 -7.11
N GLY A 77 -8.68 16.25 -7.88
CA GLY A 77 -8.53 15.85 -9.28
C GLY A 77 -8.21 14.36 -9.42
N LEU A 78 -7.40 13.83 -8.51
CA LEU A 78 -7.01 12.44 -8.40
C LEU A 78 -8.15 11.58 -7.88
N ASP A 79 -8.95 12.04 -6.92
CA ASP A 79 -10.24 11.44 -6.53
C ASP A 79 -11.17 11.29 -7.74
N ARG A 80 -11.19 12.27 -8.64
CA ARG A 80 -11.97 12.20 -9.89
C ARG A 80 -11.42 11.17 -10.89
N ILE A 81 -10.10 11.05 -11.01
CA ILE A 81 -9.42 10.07 -11.86
C ILE A 81 -9.55 8.65 -11.28
N LEU A 82 -9.37 8.51 -9.98
CA LEU A 82 -9.68 7.34 -9.16
C LEU A 82 -11.10 6.86 -9.41
N ARG A 83 -12.09 7.72 -9.20
CA ARG A 83 -13.51 7.43 -9.46
C ARG A 83 -13.80 7.09 -10.92
N ARG A 84 -12.94 7.47 -11.87
CA ARG A 84 -13.06 7.12 -13.30
C ARG A 84 -12.42 5.76 -13.60
N LEU A 85 -11.21 5.52 -13.13
CA LEU A 85 -10.50 4.25 -13.29
C LEU A 85 -11.20 3.11 -12.55
N LEU A 86 -11.74 3.38 -11.36
CA LEU A 86 -12.56 2.45 -10.59
C LEU A 86 -13.91 2.15 -11.27
N ARG A 87 -14.38 2.98 -12.23
CA ARG A 87 -15.57 2.67 -13.04
C ARG A 87 -15.26 1.80 -14.26
N GLU A 88 -14.00 1.74 -14.68
CA GLU A 88 -13.57 1.00 -15.88
C GLU A 88 -13.08 -0.42 -15.55
N GLU A 89 -12.71 -0.72 -14.30
CA GLU A 89 -12.51 -2.08 -13.78
C GLU A 89 -13.83 -2.69 -13.27
N ASN A 90 -14.19 -3.91 -13.71
CA ASN A 90 -15.53 -4.52 -13.53
C ASN A 90 -16.01 -4.72 -12.07
N ASP A 91 -15.17 -4.54 -11.05
CA ASP A 91 -15.62 -4.37 -9.66
C ASP A 91 -14.49 -3.76 -8.78
N PRO A 92 -14.44 -2.43 -8.61
CA PRO A 92 -13.45 -1.77 -7.76
C PRO A 92 -13.52 -2.20 -6.28
N CYS A 93 -14.64 -2.77 -5.83
CA CYS A 93 -14.76 -3.23 -4.45
C CYS A 93 -13.85 -4.42 -4.15
N ALA A 94 -13.62 -5.32 -5.13
CA ALA A 94 -12.89 -6.57 -4.91
C ALA A 94 -11.40 -6.38 -4.60
N ARG A 95 -10.77 -5.34 -5.17
CA ARG A 95 -9.35 -5.03 -4.90
C ARG A 95 -9.17 -4.33 -3.56
N HIS A 96 -10.08 -3.42 -3.21
CA HIS A 96 -10.11 -2.78 -1.90
C HIS A 96 -10.40 -3.76 -0.78
N GLU A 97 -11.17 -4.81 -1.04
CA GLU A 97 -11.51 -5.84 -0.07
C GLU A 97 -10.26 -6.49 0.55
N LYS A 98 -9.31 -6.95 -0.27
CA LYS A 98 -8.08 -7.58 0.21
C LYS A 98 -7.18 -6.64 1.01
N VAL A 99 -7.12 -5.37 0.61
CA VAL A 99 -6.35 -4.35 1.33
C VAL A 99 -6.97 -4.12 2.70
N VAL A 100 -8.30 -3.93 2.76
CA VAL A 100 -9.02 -3.75 4.01
C VAL A 100 -8.91 -4.98 4.90
N GLU A 101 -9.00 -6.20 4.36
CA GLU A 101 -8.76 -7.44 5.13
C GLU A 101 -7.39 -7.45 5.80
N ARG A 102 -6.33 -7.08 5.07
CA ARG A 102 -4.98 -6.99 5.64
C ARG A 102 -4.89 -5.92 6.73
N LEU A 103 -5.48 -4.75 6.51
CA LEU A 103 -5.53 -3.69 7.51
C LEU A 103 -6.30 -4.15 8.75
N LEU A 104 -7.36 -4.95 8.60
CA LEU A 104 -8.13 -5.48 9.71
C LEU A 104 -7.31 -6.40 10.59
N ILE A 105 -6.51 -7.29 10.01
CA ILE A 105 -5.57 -8.16 10.74
C ILE A 105 -4.54 -7.33 11.49
N LEU A 106 -3.96 -6.31 10.84
CA LEU A 106 -3.00 -5.41 11.48
C LEU A 106 -3.63 -4.61 12.63
N SER A 107 -4.87 -4.17 12.47
CA SER A 107 -5.59 -3.38 13.49
C SER A 107 -5.85 -4.13 14.81
N GLU A 108 -5.71 -5.45 14.83
CA GLU A 108 -5.85 -6.25 16.04
C GLU A 108 -4.69 -6.05 17.01
N ASN A 109 -3.54 -5.61 16.50
CA ASN A 109 -2.31 -5.45 17.28
C ASN A 109 -1.75 -4.03 17.22
N ASP A 110 -2.21 -3.20 16.29
CA ASP A 110 -1.74 -1.84 16.07
C ASP A 110 -2.86 -0.81 16.27
N PRO A 111 -2.78 0.05 17.31
CA PRO A 111 -3.82 1.04 17.60
C PRO A 111 -3.91 2.12 16.53
N ASP A 112 -2.82 2.44 15.83
CA ASP A 112 -2.80 3.46 14.80
C ASP A 112 -3.51 2.94 13.54
N VAL A 113 -3.32 1.67 13.19
CA VAL A 113 -4.05 1.01 12.11
C VAL A 113 -5.54 0.89 12.43
N HIS A 114 -5.87 0.57 13.69
CA HIS A 114 -7.27 0.55 14.14
C HIS A 114 -7.94 1.92 14.03
N ALA A 115 -7.26 2.99 14.44
CA ALA A 115 -7.74 4.36 14.26
C ALA A 115 -7.96 4.67 12.78
N ALA A 116 -6.96 4.41 11.93
CA ALA A 116 -7.02 4.59 10.49
C ALA A 116 -8.25 3.91 9.84
N LEU A 117 -8.56 2.67 10.21
CA LEU A 117 -9.75 1.97 9.70
C LEU A 117 -11.06 2.62 10.13
N ASN A 118 -11.17 3.09 11.39
CA ASN A 118 -12.36 3.81 11.85
C ASN A 118 -12.58 5.08 11.03
N LEU A 119 -11.50 5.77 10.70
CA LEU A 119 -11.56 7.03 9.97
C LEU A 119 -11.91 6.80 8.50
N PHE A 120 -11.36 5.74 7.90
CA PHE A 120 -11.76 5.32 6.56
C PHE A 120 -13.24 4.94 6.49
N ALA A 121 -13.76 4.26 7.52
CA ALA A 121 -15.17 3.96 7.62
C ALA A 121 -16.04 5.21 7.77
N ILE A 122 -15.61 6.20 8.56
CA ILE A 122 -16.32 7.48 8.72
C ILE A 122 -16.38 8.20 7.38
N ALA A 123 -15.24 8.37 6.70
CA ALA A 123 -15.20 9.01 5.38
C ALA A 123 -16.11 8.30 4.37
N SER A 124 -16.07 6.96 4.35
CA SER A 124 -16.96 6.17 3.47
C SER A 124 -18.44 6.39 3.75
N LEU A 125 -18.81 6.62 5.02
CA LEU A 125 -20.19 6.91 5.42
C LEU A 125 -20.61 8.34 5.06
N GLU A 126 -19.71 9.32 5.28
CA GLU A 126 -19.95 10.73 4.98
C GLU A 126 -20.14 10.97 3.47
N ASP A 127 -19.36 10.28 2.64
CA ASP A 127 -19.42 10.38 1.18
C ASP A 127 -20.56 9.53 0.56
N GLU A 128 -21.40 8.89 1.38
CA GLU A 128 -22.44 7.93 0.98
C GLU A 128 -21.91 6.78 0.09
N GLU A 129 -20.63 6.43 0.25
CA GLU A 129 -19.98 5.41 -0.54
C GLU A 129 -20.30 4.00 -0.06
N ARG A 130 -20.32 3.06 -1.00
CA ARG A 130 -20.54 1.66 -0.66
C ARG A 130 -19.28 1.09 -0.01
N MET A 131 -19.30 0.97 1.32
CA MET A 131 -18.27 0.22 2.05
C MET A 131 -18.18 -1.23 1.55
N CYS A 132 -16.95 -1.70 1.33
CA CYS A 132 -16.67 -3.11 1.07
C CYS A 132 -17.08 -3.98 2.27
N ALA A 133 -17.30 -5.29 2.04
CA ALA A 133 -17.87 -6.17 3.05
C ALA A 133 -17.02 -6.27 4.35
N PRO A 134 -15.67 -6.35 4.30
CA PRO A 134 -14.84 -6.38 5.50
C PRO A 134 -14.91 -5.08 6.30
N LEU A 135 -14.87 -3.92 5.64
CA LEU A 135 -14.96 -2.63 6.33
C LEU A 135 -16.32 -2.48 7.02
N ARG A 136 -17.40 -2.88 6.35
CA ARG A 136 -18.74 -2.85 6.92
C ARG A 136 -18.86 -3.74 8.15
N ARG A 137 -18.28 -4.95 8.11
CA ARG A 137 -18.25 -5.87 9.24
C ARG A 137 -17.52 -5.27 10.42
N PHE A 138 -16.34 -4.69 10.18
CA PHE A 138 -15.56 -3.99 11.17
C PHE A 138 -16.35 -2.87 11.87
N VAL A 139 -17.03 -2.02 11.11
CA VAL A 139 -17.87 -0.94 11.67
C VAL A 139 -18.98 -1.50 12.56
N ILE A 140 -19.64 -2.58 12.13
CA ILE A 140 -20.68 -3.24 12.93
C ILE A 140 -20.11 -3.77 14.25
N GLU A 141 -18.96 -4.45 14.22
CA GLU A 141 -18.30 -4.99 15.42
C GLU A 141 -17.88 -3.87 16.39
N VAL A 142 -17.35 -2.75 15.87
CA VAL A 142 -16.97 -1.58 16.67
C VAL A 142 -18.19 -0.94 17.32
N LEU A 143 -19.27 -0.71 16.55
CA LEU A 143 -20.50 -0.09 17.06
C LEU A 143 -21.21 -0.95 18.11
N ARG A 144 -21.09 -2.28 18.02
CA ARG A 144 -21.60 -3.21 19.04
C ARG A 144 -20.70 -3.34 20.27
N GLY A 145 -19.49 -2.76 20.22
CA GLY A 145 -18.47 -2.93 21.25
C GLY A 145 -17.84 -4.33 21.29
N GLU A 146 -18.06 -5.13 20.24
CA GLU A 146 -17.50 -6.47 20.07
C GLU A 146 -16.00 -6.40 19.72
N ARG A 147 -15.59 -5.38 18.95
CA ARG A 147 -14.19 -5.09 18.63
C ARG A 147 -13.74 -3.82 19.36
N LYS A 148 -12.71 -3.94 20.19
CA LYS A 148 -12.09 -2.82 20.93
C LYS A 148 -10.74 -2.44 20.31
N PRO A 149 -10.31 -1.17 20.42
CA PRO A 149 -8.95 -0.79 20.03
C PRO A 149 -7.91 -1.61 20.81
N PRO A 150 -6.80 -2.02 20.17
CA PRO A 150 -5.74 -2.74 20.86
C PRO A 150 -5.09 -1.86 21.94
N SER A 151 -4.70 -2.48 23.06
CA SER A 151 -4.02 -1.77 24.14
C SER A 151 -2.60 -1.39 23.71
N GLY A 152 -2.33 -0.09 23.51
CA GLY A 152 -1.05 0.39 22.99
C GLY A 152 0.20 0.18 23.88
N ARG A 153 0.13 -0.60 24.96
CA ARG A 153 1.27 -0.83 25.86
C ARG A 153 2.08 -2.05 25.42
N GLY A 154 3.30 -1.80 24.93
CA GLY A 154 4.33 -2.83 24.75
C GLY A 154 4.33 -3.56 23.41
N ALA A 155 3.41 -3.22 22.50
CA ALA A 155 3.49 -3.71 21.12
C ALA A 155 4.79 -3.20 20.48
N ARG A 156 5.56 -4.10 19.86
CA ARG A 156 6.71 -3.73 19.04
C ARG A 156 6.20 -2.75 18.00
N ARG A 157 6.83 -1.58 17.86
CA ARG A 157 6.58 -0.67 16.73
C ARG A 157 6.96 -1.43 15.46
N ILE A 158 5.97 -2.07 14.87
CA ILE A 158 6.00 -2.48 13.48
C ILE A 158 6.08 -1.16 12.70
N HIS A 159 6.75 -1.14 11.55
CA HIS A 159 6.69 0.01 10.65
C HIS A 159 5.61 -0.33 9.62
N PRO A 160 4.31 -0.21 9.96
CA PRO A 160 3.23 -0.78 9.17
C PRO A 160 3.26 -0.30 7.73
N PHE A 161 3.56 0.99 7.50
CA PHE A 161 3.65 1.57 6.16
C PHE A 161 4.81 0.99 5.35
N ARG A 162 6.01 0.89 5.93
CA ARG A 162 7.15 0.26 5.27
C ARG A 162 6.83 -1.18 4.88
N ASP A 163 6.30 -1.95 5.82
CA ASP A 163 6.04 -3.38 5.64
C ASP A 163 4.93 -3.61 4.59
N LEU A 164 3.94 -2.72 4.58
CA LEU A 164 2.87 -2.68 3.58
C LEU A 164 3.38 -2.29 2.19
N PHE A 165 4.23 -1.29 2.07
CA PHE A 165 4.89 -0.88 0.82
C PHE A 165 5.73 -2.02 0.22
N ILE A 166 6.50 -2.71 1.05
CA ILE A 166 7.24 -3.91 0.66
C ILE A 166 6.29 -4.97 0.10
N CYS A 167 5.17 -5.24 0.79
CA CYS A 167 4.19 -6.23 0.33
C CYS A 167 3.50 -5.82 -0.97
N TYR A 168 3.22 -4.53 -1.14
CA TYR A 168 2.62 -4.02 -2.37
C TYR A 168 3.55 -4.19 -3.56
N VAL A 169 4.83 -3.82 -3.42
CA VAL A 169 5.82 -4.01 -4.47
C VAL A 169 5.97 -5.50 -4.80
N LEU A 170 5.92 -6.40 -3.80
CA LEU A 170 5.89 -7.84 -4.05
C LEU A 170 4.66 -8.30 -4.83
N ASP A 171 3.46 -7.84 -4.46
CA ASP A 171 2.23 -8.15 -5.20
C ASP A 171 2.31 -7.66 -6.66
N ASP A 172 2.84 -6.45 -6.89
CA ASP A 172 3.05 -5.89 -8.23
C ASP A 172 4.06 -6.70 -9.04
N LEU A 173 5.15 -7.15 -8.41
CA LEU A 173 6.15 -8.00 -9.06
C LEU A 173 5.55 -9.34 -9.52
N VAL A 174 4.69 -9.92 -8.69
CA VAL A 174 3.95 -11.16 -8.99
C VAL A 174 2.97 -10.93 -10.13
N TRP A 175 2.20 -9.85 -10.07
CA TRP A 175 1.15 -9.58 -11.04
C TRP A 175 1.71 -9.23 -12.42
N ARG A 176 2.73 -8.38 -12.50
CA ARG A 176 3.30 -7.89 -13.77
C ARG A 176 4.20 -8.90 -14.47
N TRP A 177 5.04 -9.61 -13.71
CA TRP A 177 6.08 -10.48 -14.27
C TRP A 177 5.93 -11.95 -13.87
N GLY A 178 4.87 -12.33 -13.15
CA GLY A 178 4.63 -13.72 -12.76
C GLY A 178 5.66 -14.27 -11.77
N LEU A 179 6.38 -13.40 -11.05
CA LEU A 179 7.42 -13.83 -10.12
C LEU A 179 6.82 -14.54 -8.91
N HIS A 180 7.50 -15.56 -8.42
CA HIS A 180 7.19 -16.12 -7.11
C HIS A 180 7.65 -15.15 -6.01
N PRO A 181 6.81 -14.83 -5.00
CA PRO A 181 7.20 -13.90 -3.94
C PRO A 181 8.44 -14.39 -3.19
N THR A 182 8.48 -15.68 -2.85
CA THR A 182 9.57 -16.33 -2.11
C THR A 182 10.24 -17.38 -2.97
N ARG A 183 11.53 -17.64 -2.72
CA ARG A 183 12.23 -18.79 -3.30
C ARG A 183 11.58 -20.09 -2.83
N ASN A 184 11.56 -21.10 -3.70
CA ASN A 184 11.34 -22.48 -3.31
C ASN A 184 12.72 -23.14 -3.21
N ASP A 185 13.06 -23.68 -2.03
CA ASP A 185 14.38 -24.27 -1.78
C ASP A 185 14.68 -25.49 -2.67
N ALA A 186 13.64 -26.07 -3.30
CA ALA A 186 13.74 -27.30 -4.07
C ALA A 186 13.90 -27.13 -5.59
N THR A 187 13.50 -26.00 -6.21
CA THR A 187 13.15 -26.03 -7.64
C THR A 187 13.88 -25.11 -8.61
N GLU A 188 14.68 -24.11 -8.21
CA GLU A 188 15.63 -23.46 -9.14
C GLU A 188 16.40 -22.33 -8.42
N PRO A 189 17.63 -21.99 -8.83
CA PRO A 189 18.36 -20.79 -8.40
C PRO A 189 17.75 -19.47 -8.94
N GLY A 190 16.46 -19.46 -9.28
CA GLY A 190 15.74 -18.29 -9.78
C GLY A 190 15.60 -17.21 -8.72
N MET A 191 15.69 -15.95 -9.15
CA MET A 191 15.51 -14.78 -8.29
C MET A 191 14.02 -14.62 -7.94
N SER A 192 13.68 -14.57 -6.66
CA SER A 192 12.29 -14.38 -6.21
C SER A 192 11.95 -12.90 -6.04
N GLY A 193 10.66 -12.57 -5.90
CA GLY A 193 10.23 -11.19 -5.60
C GLY A 193 10.93 -10.61 -4.36
N CYS A 194 11.06 -11.39 -3.28
CA CYS A 194 11.78 -11.00 -2.07
C CYS A 194 13.25 -10.66 -2.31
N ASP A 195 13.92 -11.32 -3.27
CA ASP A 195 15.31 -10.99 -3.63
C ASP A 195 15.41 -9.66 -4.34
N ILE A 196 14.49 -9.42 -5.29
CA ILE A 196 14.43 -8.18 -6.04
C ILE A 196 14.17 -7.03 -5.08
N VAL A 197 13.20 -7.18 -4.17
CA VAL A 197 12.89 -6.16 -3.17
C VAL A 197 14.06 -5.97 -2.19
N ALA A 198 14.69 -7.03 -1.71
CA ALA A 198 15.86 -6.90 -0.82
C ALA A 198 17.03 -6.17 -1.51
N GLU A 199 17.27 -6.45 -2.79
CA GLU A 199 18.27 -5.75 -3.60
C GLU A 199 17.89 -4.28 -3.84
N ALA A 200 16.63 -4.00 -4.15
CA ALA A 200 16.12 -2.64 -4.29
C ALA A 200 16.29 -1.83 -2.99
N MET A 201 15.95 -2.43 -1.84
CA MET A 201 16.16 -1.83 -0.52
C MET A 201 17.64 -1.53 -0.24
N ARG A 202 18.56 -2.42 -0.62
CA ARG A 202 20.02 -2.17 -0.54
C ARG A 202 20.44 -0.99 -1.40
N ARG A 203 19.96 -0.90 -2.64
CA ARG A 203 20.27 0.21 -3.56
C ARG A 203 19.78 1.57 -3.05
N LEU A 204 18.71 1.57 -2.26
CA LEU A 204 18.16 2.77 -1.62
C LEU A 204 18.78 3.07 -0.24
N ASP A 205 19.72 2.26 0.23
CA ASP A 205 20.26 2.31 1.59
C ASP A 205 19.14 2.31 2.67
N ARG A 206 18.14 1.44 2.48
CA ARG A 206 16.99 1.28 3.37
C ARG A 206 16.94 -0.10 4.00
N GLN A 207 16.34 -0.18 5.19
CA GLN A 207 16.10 -1.43 5.89
C GLN A 207 14.60 -1.78 5.89
N PRO A 208 14.24 -3.08 5.84
CA PRO A 208 15.15 -4.23 5.77
C PRO A 208 15.71 -4.50 4.38
N ALA A 209 16.98 -4.92 4.31
CA ALA A 209 17.71 -5.16 3.06
C ALA A 209 18.15 -6.62 2.84
N SER A 210 17.52 -7.56 3.56
CA SER A 210 17.80 -9.00 3.47
C SER A 210 16.56 -9.78 3.04
N TYR A 211 16.79 -10.86 2.28
CA TYR A 211 15.74 -11.75 1.83
C TYR A 211 14.87 -12.27 2.98
N ASP A 212 15.48 -12.77 4.06
CA ASP A 212 14.74 -13.36 5.19
C ASP A 212 13.84 -12.35 5.91
N ALA A 213 14.28 -11.10 6.00
CA ALA A 213 13.46 -10.05 6.60
C ALA A 213 12.27 -9.68 5.71
N ILE A 214 12.48 -9.56 4.40
CA ILE A 214 11.40 -9.30 3.43
C ILE A 214 10.41 -10.47 3.39
N LYS A 215 10.90 -11.71 3.36
CA LYS A 215 10.07 -12.92 3.44
C LYS A 215 9.24 -12.95 4.72
N ARG A 216 9.82 -12.59 5.86
CA ARG A 216 9.09 -12.54 7.13
C ARG A 216 7.97 -11.51 7.10
N ILE A 217 8.24 -10.31 6.57
CA ILE A 217 7.21 -9.28 6.38
C ILE A 217 6.08 -9.81 5.50
N TRP A 218 6.42 -10.37 4.35
CA TRP A 218 5.46 -10.94 3.41
C TRP A 218 4.58 -12.03 4.04
N LEU A 219 5.17 -12.97 4.79
CA LEU A 219 4.43 -14.05 5.44
C LEU A 219 3.54 -13.53 6.56
N ASN A 220 4.01 -12.57 7.37
CA ASN A 220 3.22 -11.99 8.45
C ASN A 220 2.00 -11.22 7.94
N MET A 221 2.08 -10.64 6.74
CA MET A 221 1.02 -9.85 6.11
C MET A 221 -0.02 -10.69 5.34
N ARG A 222 0.18 -12.01 5.22
CA ARG A 222 -0.70 -12.92 4.46
C ARG A 222 -1.46 -13.93 5.34
N VAL A 223 -1.35 -13.83 6.66
CA VAL A 223 -2.09 -14.65 7.63
C VAL A 223 -3.57 -14.31 7.58
#